data_AF-A0A7J7XVJ1-F1
#
_entry.id   AF-A0A7J7XVJ1-F1
#
_cell.length_a   1.000
_cell.length_b   1.000
_cell.length_c   1.000
_cell.angle_alpha   90.00
_cell.angle_beta   90.00
_cell.angle_gamma   90.00
#
_symmetry.space_group_name_H-M   'P 1'
#
loop_
_entity.id
_entity.type
_entity.pdbx_description
1 polymer ?
#
loop_
_entity_poly.entity_id
_entity_poly.type
_entity_poly.pdbx_seq_one_letter_code
_entity_poly.pdbx_strand_id
1 'polypeptide(L)'
;MKRPDGLNTEEWQKLNYDIYTLRQIRREVRNRWKHVLEDLGFQKETDSLLSVTKLSTISDSKNTRKAREILLKLAEETTIFPTGWELSERYLFVVDRLIALDAAEEFFKIARRTYPKKPGVPCLAAGQEELHCLPFPSP
;
A
#
# COMPACT_ATOMS: atom_id res chain seq x y z
N MET A 1 2.68 30.27 -3.46
CA MET A 1 4.03 29.89 -3.91
C MET A 1 4.38 30.81 -5.07
N LYS A 2 5.42 31.66 -4.95
CA LYS A 2 5.78 32.64 -5.98
C LYS A 2 6.51 31.91 -7.13
N ARG A 3 6.27 32.30 -8.38
CA ARG A 3 6.93 31.73 -9.56
C ARG A 3 8.44 32.07 -9.52
N PRO A 4 9.36 31.13 -9.76
CA PRO A 4 10.78 31.41 -9.93
C PRO A 4 11.04 32.10 -11.27
N ASP A 5 11.93 33.10 -11.29
CA ASP A 5 12.36 33.75 -12.53
C ASP A 5 13.13 32.75 -13.40
N GLY A 6 12.69 32.54 -14.65
CA GLY A 6 13.35 31.67 -15.63
C GLY A 6 12.57 30.43 -16.08
N LEU A 7 11.49 30.04 -15.40
CA LEU A 7 10.58 28.97 -15.87
C LEU A 7 9.45 29.57 -16.73
N ASN A 8 9.26 29.03 -17.93
CA ASN A 8 8.09 29.38 -18.74
C ASN A 8 6.79 28.93 -18.02
N THR A 9 5.66 29.59 -18.31
CA THR A 9 4.39 29.36 -17.59
C THR A 9 3.97 27.88 -17.63
N GLU A 10 4.25 27.20 -18.74
CA GLU A 10 3.85 25.82 -19.00
C GLU A 10 4.68 24.82 -18.17
N GLU A 11 6.01 24.99 -18.09
CA GLU A 11 6.88 24.20 -17.22
C GLU A 11 6.54 24.40 -15.74
N TRP A 12 6.24 25.63 -15.33
CA TRP A 12 5.83 25.90 -13.96
C TRP A 12 4.48 25.27 -13.62
N GLN A 13 3.50 25.34 -14.53
CA GLN A 13 2.20 24.69 -14.35
C GLN A 13 2.34 23.17 -14.29
N LYS A 14 3.14 22.59 -15.18
CA LYS A 14 3.44 21.16 -15.18
C LYS A 14 4.11 20.71 -13.88
N LEU A 15 5.12 21.44 -13.41
CA LEU A 15 5.78 21.14 -12.14
C LEU A 15 4.80 21.20 -10.96
N ASN A 16 3.93 22.20 -10.91
CA ASN A 16 2.95 22.32 -9.84
C ASN A 16 1.93 21.16 -9.89
N TYR A 17 1.52 20.76 -11.09
CA TYR A 17 0.67 19.60 -11.32
C TYR A 17 1.35 18.29 -10.89
N ASP A 18 2.63 18.10 -11.23
CA ASP A 18 3.42 16.93 -10.85
C ASP A 18 3.61 16.87 -9.33
N ILE A 19 3.91 18.00 -8.68
CA ILE A 19 3.98 18.11 -7.21
C ILE A 19 2.64 17.75 -6.57
N TYR A 20 1.54 18.27 -7.12
CA TYR A 20 0.20 17.96 -6.65
C TYR A 20 -0.10 16.46 -6.76
N THR A 21 0.15 15.87 -7.93
CA THR A 21 -0.07 14.45 -8.20
C THR A 21 0.77 13.58 -7.26
N LEU A 22 2.05 13.91 -7.08
CA LEU A 22 2.93 13.20 -6.15
C LEU A 22 2.43 13.29 -4.70
N ARG A 23 1.91 14.45 -4.28
CA ARG A 23 1.31 14.63 -2.94
C ARG A 23 0.05 13.78 -2.78
N GLN A 24 -0.80 13.69 -3.81
CA GLN A 24 -2.00 12.87 -3.78
C GLN A 24 -1.66 11.39 -3.67
N ILE A 25 -0.74 10.91 -4.52
CA ILE A 25 -0.27 9.53 -4.46
C ILE A 25 0.28 9.19 -3.07
N ARG A 26 1.11 10.07 -2.47
CA ARG A 26 1.63 9.86 -1.12
C ARG A 26 0.53 9.75 -0.05
N ARG A 27 -0.53 10.55 -0.16
CA ARG A 27 -1.68 10.47 0.76
C ARG A 27 -2.45 9.19 0.55
N GLU A 28 -2.68 8.81 -0.69
CA GLU A 28 -3.40 7.60 -1.04
C GLU A 28 -2.69 6.35 -0.53
N VAL A 29 -1.38 6.20 -0.80
CA VAL A 29 -0.59 5.08 -0.27
C VAL A 29 -0.67 5.06 1.26
N ARG A 30 -0.49 6.21 1.92
CA ARG A 30 -0.59 6.30 3.37
C ARG A 30 -1.96 5.87 3.89
N ASN A 31 -3.04 6.29 3.24
CA ASN A 31 -4.40 5.95 3.63
C ASN A 31 -4.67 4.44 3.47
N ARG A 32 -4.16 3.83 2.39
CA ARG A 32 -4.27 2.38 2.18
C ARG A 32 -3.54 1.59 3.25
N TRP A 33 -2.33 2.03 3.61
CA TRP A 33 -1.58 1.46 4.73
C TRP A 33 -2.31 1.64 6.07
N LYS A 34 -2.87 2.82 6.31
CA LYS A 34 -3.67 3.11 7.51
C LYS A 34 -4.84 2.14 7.64
N HIS A 35 -5.59 1.95 6.55
CA HIS A 35 -6.73 1.04 6.54
C HIS A 35 -6.34 -0.42 6.86
N VAL A 36 -5.25 -0.93 6.28
CA VAL A 36 -4.77 -2.29 6.59
C VAL A 36 -4.29 -2.43 8.05
N LEU A 37 -3.62 -1.40 8.58
CA LEU A 37 -3.20 -1.38 9.99
C LEU A 37 -4.39 -1.32 10.94
N GLU A 38 -5.44 -0.58 10.56
CA GLU A 38 -6.70 -0.50 11.30
C GLU A 38 -7.44 -1.84 11.34
N ASP A 39 -7.48 -2.58 10.21
CA ASP A 39 -8.08 -3.91 10.11
C ASP A 39 -7.33 -4.97 10.94
N LEU A 40 -6.03 -4.80 11.13
CA LEU A 40 -5.21 -5.62 12.04
C LEU A 40 -5.46 -5.33 13.52
N GLY A 41 -6.12 -4.22 13.85
CA GLY A 41 -6.33 -3.76 15.23
C GLY A 41 -5.33 -2.72 15.72
N PHE A 42 -4.42 -2.21 14.88
CA PHE A 42 -3.47 -1.15 15.23
C PHE A 42 -4.05 0.27 15.19
N GLN A 43 -5.37 0.43 15.34
CA GLN A 43 -6.10 1.70 15.22
C GLN A 43 -5.42 2.86 15.98
N LYS A 44 -4.97 2.62 17.22
CA LYS A 44 -4.34 3.62 18.09
C LYS A 44 -2.87 3.91 17.75
N GLU A 45 -2.19 2.95 17.12
CA GLU A 45 -0.74 2.99 16.85
C GLU A 45 -0.46 3.32 15.39
N THR A 46 -1.47 3.31 14.53
CA THR A 46 -1.36 3.50 13.09
C THR A 46 -0.69 4.84 12.76
N ASP A 47 -1.10 5.92 13.42
CA ASP A 47 -0.49 7.23 13.19
C ASP A 47 0.97 7.28 13.66
N SER A 48 1.33 6.52 14.71
CA SER A 48 2.71 6.38 15.20
C SER A 48 3.58 5.54 14.25
N LEU A 49 3.03 4.45 13.70
CA LEU A 49 3.70 3.59 12.73
C LEU A 49 3.93 4.34 11.41
N LEU A 50 2.97 5.16 10.98
CA LEU A 50 3.06 5.97 9.77
C LEU A 50 3.84 7.27 9.97
N SER A 51 4.03 7.73 11.21
CA SER A 51 4.91 8.85 11.56
C SER A 51 6.38 8.42 11.57
N VAL A 52 6.91 8.06 10.41
CA VAL A 52 8.33 7.71 10.27
C VAL A 52 9.16 8.99 10.29
N THR A 53 9.59 9.39 11.50
CA THR A 53 10.51 10.51 11.72
C THR A 53 11.95 10.01 11.52
N LYS A 54 12.86 10.84 10.98
CA LYS A 54 14.27 10.49 10.74
C LYS A 54 15.04 9.96 11.98
N LEU A 55 14.50 10.11 13.19
CA LEU A 55 15.05 9.59 14.44
C LEU A 55 14.76 8.10 14.68
N SER A 56 13.70 7.56 14.09
CA SER A 56 13.34 6.14 14.26
C SER A 56 14.26 5.18 13.49
N THR A 57 15.10 5.72 12.60
CA THR A 57 16.07 5.03 11.71
C THR A 57 17.15 4.22 12.44
N ILE A 58 17.27 4.32 13.77
CA ILE A 58 18.39 3.75 14.54
C ILE A 58 18.08 2.36 15.13
N SER A 59 16.85 1.85 15.00
CA SER A 59 16.48 0.54 15.55
C SER A 59 16.97 -0.60 14.66
N ASP A 60 18.10 -1.20 15.06
CA ASP A 60 18.69 -2.48 14.66
C ASP A 60 18.12 -3.16 13.40
N SER A 61 18.93 -3.12 12.35
CA SER A 61 18.68 -3.64 11.01
C SER A 61 18.52 -5.17 10.88
N LYS A 62 18.29 -5.89 11.98
CA LYS A 62 18.26 -7.36 12.00
C LYS A 62 17.20 -7.95 11.07
N ASN A 63 16.06 -7.25 10.92
CA ASN A 63 14.95 -7.70 10.08
C ASN A 63 14.88 -6.99 8.72
N THR A 64 15.80 -6.08 8.39
CA THR A 64 15.74 -5.25 7.18
C THR A 64 15.69 -6.05 5.89
N ARG A 65 16.43 -7.17 5.81
CA ARG A 65 16.38 -8.07 4.65
C ARG A 65 14.98 -8.66 4.46
N LYS A 66 14.39 -9.19 5.53
CA LYS A 66 13.03 -9.75 5.51
C LYS A 66 11.98 -8.67 5.24
N ALA A 67 12.18 -7.47 5.78
CA ALA A 67 11.32 -6.31 5.50
C ALA A 67 11.35 -5.92 4.01
N ARG A 68 12.54 -5.93 3.38
CA ARG A 68 12.68 -5.70 1.93
C ARG A 68 11.92 -6.74 1.13
N GLU A 69 12.08 -8.02 1.47
CA GLU A 69 11.41 -9.14 0.79
C GLU A 69 9.87 -9.03 0.89
N ILE A 70 9.33 -8.76 2.08
CA ILE A 70 7.88 -8.56 2.27
C ILE A 70 7.39 -7.34 1.50
N LEU A 71 8.14 -6.23 1.53
CA LEU A 71 7.77 -5.00 0.84
C LEU A 71 7.75 -5.18 -0.69
N LEU A 72 8.71 -5.93 -1.23
CA LEU A 72 8.75 -6.29 -2.65
C LEU A 72 7.55 -7.14 -3.04
N LYS A 73 7.26 -8.21 -2.27
CA LYS A 73 6.07 -9.03 -2.48
C LYS A 73 4.79 -8.19 -2.41
N LEU A 74 4.72 -7.22 -1.49
CA LEU A 74 3.54 -6.36 -1.33
C LEU A 74 3.34 -5.50 -2.58
N ALA A 75 4.42 -4.95 -3.12
CA ALA A 75 4.36 -4.17 -4.37
C ALA A 75 4.03 -5.04 -5.60
N GLU A 76 4.41 -6.33 -5.60
CA GLU A 76 4.12 -7.25 -6.69
C GLU A 76 2.71 -7.83 -6.65
N GLU A 77 2.19 -8.17 -5.47
CA GLU A 77 0.89 -8.84 -5.29
C GLU A 77 -0.26 -7.87 -5.01
N THR A 78 0.02 -6.64 -4.57
CA THR A 78 -1.01 -5.65 -4.20
C THR A 78 -0.95 -4.37 -5.03
N THR A 79 -2.09 -3.68 -5.12
CA THR A 79 -2.16 -2.34 -5.73
C THR A 79 -1.83 -1.22 -4.75
N ILE A 80 -1.42 -1.52 -3.51
CA ILE A 80 -1.12 -0.52 -2.48
C ILE A 80 -0.11 0.52 -2.98
N PHE A 81 0.87 0.08 -3.76
CA PHE A 81 1.81 0.96 -4.43
C PHE A 81 1.41 1.17 -5.89
N PRO A 82 1.39 2.43 -6.38
CA PRO A 82 1.20 2.73 -7.78
C PRO A 82 2.34 2.15 -8.65
N THR A 83 2.04 1.92 -9.93
CA THR A 83 3.04 1.46 -10.90
C THR A 83 4.20 2.44 -11.00
N GLY A 84 5.44 1.94 -10.87
CA GLY A 84 6.64 2.78 -10.90
C GLY A 84 6.94 3.54 -9.61
N TRP A 85 6.22 3.27 -8.51
CA TRP A 85 6.55 3.83 -7.21
C TRP A 85 7.83 3.21 -6.65
N GLU A 86 8.84 4.04 -6.39
CA GLU A 86 10.06 3.58 -5.73
C GLU A 86 9.79 3.24 -4.25
N LEU A 87 10.22 2.06 -3.82
CA LEU A 87 10.06 1.57 -2.45
C LEU A 87 10.82 2.46 -1.47
N SER A 88 10.14 3.48 -0.94
CA SER A 88 10.73 4.43 0.00
C SER A 88 11.16 3.73 1.30
N GLU A 89 12.36 4.06 1.79
CA GLU A 89 12.91 3.57 3.07
C GLU A 89 11.95 3.72 4.25
N ARG A 90 11.03 4.70 4.18
CA ARG A 90 9.98 4.88 5.19
C ARG A 90 9.08 3.67 5.36
N TYR A 91 8.63 3.03 4.27
CA TYR A 91 7.78 1.85 4.36
C TYR A 91 8.56 0.62 4.79
N LEU A 92 9.86 0.56 4.46
CA LEU A 92 10.74 -0.47 4.98
C LEU A 92 10.74 -0.50 6.50
N PHE A 93 10.84 0.66 7.14
CA PHE A 93 10.79 0.78 8.59
C PHE A 93 9.46 0.31 9.18
N VAL A 94 8.33 0.63 8.53
CA VAL A 94 7.01 0.15 8.98
C VAL A 94 6.95 -1.37 8.95
N VAL A 95 7.41 -2.00 7.86
CA VAL A 95 7.44 -3.46 7.76
C VAL A 95 8.40 -4.07 8.78
N ASP A 96 9.57 -3.48 8.99
CA ASP A 96 10.54 -3.95 10.00
C ASP A 96 9.92 -3.97 11.41
N ARG A 97 9.18 -2.91 11.78
CA ARG A 97 8.41 -2.86 13.02
C ARG A 97 7.30 -3.90 13.08
N LEU A 98 6.57 -4.10 11.98
CA LEU A 98 5.55 -5.15 11.90
C LEU A 98 6.17 -6.55 12.05
N ILE A 99 7.40 -6.77 11.57
CA ILE A 99 8.11 -8.04 11.78
C ILE A 99 8.49 -8.21 13.25
N ALA A 100 8.96 -7.15 13.90
CA ALA A 100 9.28 -7.19 15.33
C ALA A 100 8.06 -7.47 16.21
N LEU A 101 6.87 -7.06 15.74
CA LEU A 101 5.58 -7.32 16.38
C LEU A 101 4.91 -8.64 15.91
N ASP A 102 5.59 -9.43 15.07
CA ASP A 102 5.06 -10.65 14.42
C ASP A 102 3.73 -10.46 13.66
N ALA A 103 3.45 -9.22 13.23
CA ALA A 103 2.23 -8.82 12.53
C ALA A 103 2.42 -8.65 11.01
N ALA A 104 3.65 -8.75 10.51
CA ALA A 104 3.95 -8.48 9.09
C ALA A 104 3.28 -9.45 8.12
N GLU A 105 3.13 -10.72 8.50
CA GLU A 105 2.48 -11.73 7.66
C GLU A 105 0.97 -11.49 7.58
N GLU A 106 0.33 -11.16 8.71
CA GLU A 106 -1.10 -10.82 8.74
C GLU A 106 -1.38 -9.51 8.01
N PHE A 107 -0.48 -8.51 8.13
CA PHE A 107 -0.52 -7.30 7.32
C PHE A 107 -0.53 -7.62 5.83
N PHE A 108 0.38 -8.49 5.40
CA PHE A 108 0.47 -8.90 4.00
C PHE A 108 -0.81 -9.60 3.52
N LYS A 109 -1.38 -10.50 4.34
CA LYS A 109 -2.63 -11.21 4.01
C LYS A 109 -3.81 -10.26 3.85
N ILE A 110 -3.98 -9.29 4.76
CA ILE A 110 -5.06 -8.30 4.68
C ILE A 110 -4.84 -7.39 3.48
N ALA A 111 -3.63 -6.85 3.31
CA ALA A 111 -3.26 -6.04 2.15
C ALA A 111 -3.60 -6.72 0.81
N ARG A 112 -3.33 -8.02 0.68
CA ARG A 112 -3.63 -8.79 -0.53
C ARG A 112 -5.13 -8.99 -0.76
N ARG A 113 -5.90 -9.16 0.30
CA ARG A 113 -7.38 -9.29 0.22
C ARG A 113 -8.04 -7.96 -0.13
N THR A 114 -7.56 -6.87 0.47
CA THR A 114 -8.15 -5.53 0.32
C THR A 114 -7.72 -4.85 -0.98
N TYR A 115 -6.48 -5.08 -1.43
CA TYR A 115 -5.90 -4.41 -2.61
C TYR A 115 -5.22 -5.39 -3.59
N PRO A 116 -5.92 -6.36 -4.19
CA PRO A 116 -5.30 -7.34 -5.09
C PRO A 116 -4.79 -6.71 -6.40
N LYS A 117 -3.54 -6.99 -6.81
CA LYS A 117 -2.96 -6.48 -8.08
C LYS A 117 -3.35 -7.26 -9.32
N LYS A 118 -3.68 -8.54 -9.15
CA LYS A 118 -4.24 -9.39 -10.20
C LYS A 118 -5.72 -9.62 -9.89
N PRO A 119 -6.66 -9.34 -10.80
CA PRO A 119 -7.98 -9.95 -10.74
C PRO A 119 -7.81 -11.43 -11.12
N GLY A 120 -7.39 -12.23 -10.15
CA GLY A 120 -6.98 -13.61 -10.38
C GLY A 120 -7.56 -14.53 -9.32
N VAL A 121 -8.80 -14.95 -9.56
CA VAL A 121 -9.50 -16.08 -8.92
C VAL A 121 -9.95 -15.80 -7.47
N PRO A 122 -11.27 -15.74 -7.20
CA PRO A 122 -11.74 -15.77 -5.82
C PRO A 122 -11.22 -17.04 -5.17
N CYS A 123 -10.69 -16.91 -3.95
CA CYS A 123 -10.47 -18.05 -3.08
C CYS A 123 -11.79 -18.84 -3.03
N LEU A 124 -11.83 -19.98 -3.73
CA LEU A 124 -12.86 -21.00 -3.56
C LEU A 124 -12.71 -21.53 -2.15
N ALA A 125 -13.31 -20.83 -1.19
CA ALA A 125 -13.70 -21.43 0.06
C ALA A 125 -14.75 -22.49 -0.30
N ALA A 126 -14.36 -23.74 -0.14
CA ALA A 126 -15.22 -24.89 -0.30
C ALA A 126 -16.52 -24.70 0.50
N GLY A 127 -17.63 -24.74 -0.19
CA GLY A 127 -18.98 -24.81 0.33
C GLY A 127 -19.89 -25.20 -0.82
N GLN A 128 -20.20 -26.49 -0.91
CA GLN A 128 -21.13 -27.06 -1.88
C GLN A 128 -22.50 -26.37 -1.75
N GLU A 129 -23.05 -25.91 -2.88
CA GLU A 129 -24.37 -26.37 -3.34
C GLU A 129 -24.57 -25.93 -4.80
N GLU A 130 -24.50 -26.91 -5.69
CA GLU A 130 -25.21 -26.91 -6.97
C GLU A 130 -26.65 -26.46 -6.75
N LEU A 131 -27.17 -25.54 -7.57
CA LEU A 131 -28.43 -25.76 -8.27
C LEU A 131 -28.47 -24.90 -9.54
N HIS A 132 -28.31 -25.60 -10.68
CA HIS A 132 -28.83 -25.17 -11.97
C HIS A 132 -30.35 -24.96 -11.87
N CYS A 133 -30.85 -23.90 -12.51
CA CYS A 133 -31.88 -23.96 -13.56
C CYS A 133 -32.40 -22.55 -13.84
N LEU A 134 -32.36 -22.09 -15.10
CA LEU A 134 -33.51 -21.51 -15.81
C LEU A 134 -33.18 -21.44 -17.32
N PRO A 135 -33.97 -22.07 -18.22
CA PRO A 135 -33.93 -21.74 -19.63
C PRO A 135 -34.83 -20.52 -19.89
N PHE A 136 -34.31 -19.56 -20.67
CA PHE A 136 -35.10 -18.46 -21.22
C PHE A 136 -36.06 -19.00 -22.30
N PRO A 137 -37.33 -18.53 -22.34
CA PRO A 137 -38.18 -18.79 -23.49
C PRO A 137 -37.91 -17.74 -24.58
N SER A 138 -37.73 -18.21 -25.81
CA SER A 138 -37.74 -17.38 -27.01
C SER A 138 -39.15 -17.36 -27.62
N PRO A 139 -39.54 -16.27 -28.31
CA PRO A 139 -40.89 -16.08 -28.88
C PRO A 139 -41.21 -17.01 -30.06
#